data_AF-A0A0C9Y305-F1
#
_entry.id   AF-A0A0C9Y305-F1
#
_cell.length_a   1.000
_cell.length_b   1.000
_cell.length_c   1.000
_cell.angle_alpha   90.00
_cell.angle_beta   90.00
_cell.angle_gamma   90.00
#
_symmetry.space_group_name_H-M   'P 1'
#
loop_
_entity.id
_entity.type
_entity.pdbx_description
1 polymer ?
#
loop_
_entity_poly.entity_id
_entity_poly.type
_entity_poly.pdbx_seq_one_letter_code
_entity_poly.pdbx_strand_id
1 'polypeptide(L)'
;MSLKPIKIAALVGSGIACGGTFYISAFAIPAMLSPYSYKAKGQAALPAKALQTQWQHVYDTGKRFFPSLIVGTSALYLYLAYNVPDARPLYLVAACCSMSIVPYTLAVMMPNIKKIQTEIKEDAQDVLRLRDDIKTWTRLNYGRAVMLGVAFLAGACAAVDSS
;
A
#
# COMPACT_ATOMS: atom_id res chain seq x y z
N MET A 1 19.35 26.04 9.90
CA MET A 1 18.33 25.23 10.62
C MET A 1 18.77 23.77 10.57
N SER A 2 18.64 23.01 11.66
CA SER A 2 19.00 21.59 11.66
C SER A 2 18.05 20.78 10.77
N LEU A 3 18.58 19.93 9.87
CA LEU A 3 17.78 19.07 8.99
C LEU A 3 17.38 17.74 9.64
N LYS A 4 17.94 17.42 10.82
CA LYS A 4 17.65 16.18 11.57
C LYS A 4 16.14 15.92 11.79
N PRO A 5 15.32 16.87 12.26
CA PRO A 5 13.88 16.62 12.44
C PRO A 5 13.17 16.29 11.12
N ILE A 6 13.60 16.88 10.00
CA ILE A 6 13.02 16.64 8.68
C ILE A 6 13.38 15.24 8.18
N LYS A 7 14.65 14.82 8.35
CA LYS A 7 15.09 13.45 8.06
C LYS A 7 14.25 12.43 8.85
N ILE A 8 14.08 12.65 10.15
CA ILE A 8 13.28 11.77 11.01
C ILE A 8 11.82 11.70 10.54
N ALA A 9 11.19 12.85 10.31
CA ALA A 9 9.80 12.91 9.87
C ALA A 9 9.59 12.18 8.52
N ALA A 10 10.51 12.36 7.57
CA ALA A 10 10.45 11.69 6.27
C ALA A 10 10.61 10.16 6.40
N LEU A 11 11.52 9.69 7.26
CA LEU A 11 11.73 8.25 7.51
C LEU A 11 10.56 7.61 8.25
N VAL A 12 9.98 8.29 9.23
CA VAL A 12 8.78 7.82 9.93
C VAL A 12 7.60 7.73 8.96
N GLY A 13 7.39 8.76 8.14
CA GLY A 13 6.30 8.78 7.16
C GLY A 13 6.40 7.67 6.12
N SER A 14 7.57 7.49 5.51
CA SER A 14 7.80 6.41 4.54
C SER A 14 7.79 5.02 5.18
N GLY A 15 8.29 4.88 6.42
CA GLY A 15 8.23 3.64 7.19
C GLY A 15 6.80 3.20 7.49
N ILE A 16 5.94 4.12 7.94
CA ILE A 16 4.50 3.86 8.13
C ILE A 16 3.85 3.49 6.79
N ALA A 17 4.14 4.22 5.71
CA ALA A 17 3.59 3.94 4.39
C ALA A 17 3.95 2.54 3.89
N CYS A 18 5.25 2.18 3.94
CA CYS A 18 5.75 0.87 3.54
C CYS A 18 5.18 -0.24 4.42
N GLY A 19 5.35 -0.12 5.75
CA GLY A 19 4.93 -1.14 6.72
C GLY A 19 3.41 -1.37 6.71
N GLY A 20 2.62 -0.30 6.66
CA GLY A 20 1.16 -0.40 6.58
C GLY A 20 0.68 -1.06 5.28
N THR A 21 1.27 -0.68 4.14
CA THR A 21 0.93 -1.29 2.84
C THR A 21 1.30 -2.77 2.80
N PHE A 22 2.48 -3.12 3.32
CA PHE A 22 2.93 -4.50 3.45
C PHE A 22 2.01 -5.30 4.38
N TYR A 23 1.69 -4.78 5.57
CA TYR A 23 0.84 -5.46 6.54
C TYR A 23 -0.53 -5.85 5.96
N ILE A 24 -1.15 -4.92 5.22
CA ILE A 24 -2.43 -5.18 4.55
C ILE A 24 -2.32 -6.41 3.62
N SER A 25 -1.29 -6.46 2.79
CA SER A 25 -1.09 -7.56 1.83
C SER A 25 -0.60 -8.87 2.44
N ALA A 26 0.22 -8.80 3.48
CA ALA A 26 0.90 -9.96 4.08
C ALA A 26 0.09 -10.66 5.17
N PHE A 27 -0.76 -9.91 5.88
CA PHE A 27 -1.48 -10.44 7.04
C PHE A 27 -2.97 -10.19 6.95
N ALA A 28 -3.40 -8.95 6.71
CA ALA A 28 -4.82 -8.62 6.77
C ALA A 28 -5.64 -9.35 5.70
N ILE A 29 -5.23 -9.29 4.42
CA ILE A 29 -5.96 -9.97 3.35
C ILE A 29 -5.87 -11.50 3.44
N PRO A 30 -4.70 -12.13 3.68
CA PRO A 30 -4.65 -13.57 3.89
C PRO A 30 -5.56 -14.06 5.03
N ALA A 31 -5.67 -13.31 6.13
CA ALA A 31 -6.61 -13.64 7.20
C ALA A 31 -8.08 -13.57 6.73
N MET A 32 -8.45 -12.55 5.94
CA MET A 32 -9.79 -12.46 5.33
C MET A 32 -10.07 -13.57 4.32
N LEU A 33 -9.04 -13.99 3.59
CA LEU A 33 -9.11 -15.08 2.61
C LEU A 33 -8.92 -16.47 3.22
N SER A 34 -8.90 -16.59 4.55
CA SER A 34 -8.75 -17.86 5.28
C SER A 34 -9.63 -18.98 4.69
N PRO A 35 -9.18 -20.25 4.83
CA PRO A 35 -9.51 -21.33 3.89
C PRO A 35 -10.98 -21.40 3.51
N TYR A 36 -11.24 -21.15 2.23
CA TYR A 36 -12.55 -21.39 1.63
C TYR A 36 -12.64 -22.85 1.23
N SER A 37 -13.50 -23.61 1.90
CA SER A 37 -13.92 -24.91 1.41
C SER A 37 -15.40 -24.88 1.14
N TYR A 38 -15.76 -24.69 -0.14
CA TYR A 38 -17.13 -24.87 -0.62
C TYR A 38 -17.65 -26.31 -0.35
N LYS A 39 -16.74 -27.30 -0.23
CA LYS A 39 -17.09 -28.72 0.00
C LYS A 39 -17.09 -29.13 1.47
N ALA A 40 -16.38 -28.45 2.36
CA ALA A 40 -16.35 -28.80 3.77
C ALA A 40 -17.42 -28.00 4.52
N LYS A 41 -18.56 -28.63 4.79
CA LYS A 41 -19.49 -28.20 5.86
C LYS A 41 -18.69 -28.11 7.17
N GLY A 42 -18.16 -26.94 7.50
CA GLY A 42 -17.44 -26.71 8.77
C GLY A 42 -16.20 -25.83 8.73
N GLN A 43 -15.67 -25.43 7.56
CA GLN A 43 -14.62 -24.39 7.52
C GLN A 43 -15.27 -23.02 7.33
N ALA A 44 -14.98 -22.10 8.27
CA ALA A 44 -15.58 -20.77 8.38
C ALA A 44 -15.12 -19.86 7.22
N ALA A 45 -15.67 -20.09 6.03
CA ALA A 45 -15.59 -19.16 4.93
C ALA A 45 -16.48 -17.94 5.22
N LEU A 46 -15.90 -16.73 5.18
CA LEU A 46 -16.70 -15.52 5.14
C LEU A 46 -17.67 -15.56 3.94
N PRO A 47 -18.97 -15.24 4.14
CA PRO A 47 -19.91 -14.99 3.04
C PRO A 47 -19.36 -13.94 2.07
N ALA A 48 -19.73 -14.01 0.80
CA ALA A 48 -19.16 -13.15 -0.24
C ALA A 48 -19.36 -11.67 0.07
N LYS A 49 -20.57 -11.29 0.49
CA LYS A 49 -20.90 -9.90 0.87
C LYS A 49 -20.09 -9.44 2.07
N ALA A 50 -19.88 -10.31 3.07
CA ALA A 50 -19.08 -9.98 4.24
C ALA A 50 -17.60 -9.78 3.88
N LEU A 51 -17.04 -10.66 3.03
CA LEU A 51 -15.67 -10.54 2.53
C LEU A 51 -15.47 -9.25 1.73
N GLN A 52 -16.38 -8.95 0.80
CA GLN A 52 -16.35 -7.71 0.02
C GLN A 52 -16.41 -6.47 0.93
N THR A 53 -17.30 -6.48 1.92
CA THR A 53 -17.47 -5.37 2.87
C THR A 53 -16.21 -5.15 3.70
N GLN A 54 -15.58 -6.22 4.20
CA GLN A 54 -14.34 -6.12 4.98
C GLN A 54 -13.19 -5.60 4.14
N TRP A 55 -13.02 -6.12 2.92
CA TRP A 55 -12.02 -5.60 1.99
C TRP A 55 -12.27 -4.13 1.65
N GLN A 56 -13.52 -3.74 1.40
CA GLN A 56 -13.90 -2.37 1.08
C GLN A 56 -13.55 -1.42 2.24
N HIS A 57 -13.79 -1.84 3.48
CA HIS A 57 -13.43 -1.06 4.66
C HIS A 57 -11.91 -0.85 4.79
N VAL A 58 -11.11 -1.90 4.53
CA VAL A 58 -9.64 -1.79 4.49
C VAL A 58 -9.20 -0.82 3.38
N TYR A 59 -9.77 -0.96 2.18
CA TYR A 59 -9.45 -0.10 1.04
C TYR A 59 -9.79 1.37 1.31
N ASP A 60 -11.00 1.66 1.81
CA ASP A 60 -11.43 3.03 2.08
C ASP A 60 -10.64 3.68 3.22
N THR A 61 -10.28 2.91 4.24
CA THR A 61 -9.41 3.39 5.33
C THR A 61 -8.04 3.79 4.78
N GLY A 62 -7.42 2.90 3.98
CA GLY A 62 -6.15 3.21 3.33
C GLY A 62 -6.23 4.39 2.38
N LYS A 63 -7.29 4.47 1.56
CA LYS A 63 -7.53 5.56 0.61
C LYS A 63 -7.67 6.93 1.29
N ARG A 64 -8.20 6.99 2.51
CA ARG A 64 -8.32 8.25 3.27
C ARG A 64 -7.01 8.67 3.93
N PHE A 65 -6.22 7.71 4.39
CA PHE A 65 -5.01 7.98 5.17
C PHE A 65 -3.74 8.12 4.32
N PHE A 66 -3.46 7.15 3.44
CA PHE A 66 -2.17 7.05 2.76
C PHE A 66 -1.87 8.22 1.80
N PRO A 67 -2.81 8.75 0.99
CA PRO A 67 -2.48 9.83 0.06
C PRO A 67 -1.88 11.06 0.74
N SER A 68 -2.47 11.53 1.84
CA SER A 68 -1.96 12.68 2.59
C SER A 68 -0.58 12.39 3.22
N LEU A 69 -0.40 11.18 3.78
CA LEU A 69 0.88 10.75 4.34
C LEU A 69 1.99 10.74 3.28
N ILE A 70 1.72 10.16 2.10
CA ILE A 70 2.69 10.04 1.01
C ILE A 70 3.01 11.40 0.39
N VAL A 71 2.02 12.29 0.21
CA VAL A 71 2.27 13.65 -0.28
C VAL A 71 3.17 14.41 0.69
N GLY A 72 2.87 14.39 1.98
CA GLY A 72 3.70 15.03 3.00
C GLY A 72 5.11 14.45 3.04
N THR A 73 5.23 13.13 3.06
CA THR A 73 6.54 12.43 3.08
C THR A 73 7.37 12.77 1.84
N SER A 74 6.76 12.78 0.66
CA SER A 74 7.45 13.13 -0.59
C SER A 74 7.92 14.57 -0.60
N ALA A 75 7.12 15.51 -0.07
CA ALA A 75 7.52 16.90 0.07
C ALA A 75 8.74 17.08 0.99
N LEU A 76 8.80 16.32 2.10
CA LEU A 76 9.96 16.33 2.98
C LEU A 76 11.22 15.79 2.28
N TYR A 77 11.10 14.71 1.49
CA TYR A 77 12.22 14.21 0.69
C TYR A 77 12.68 15.21 -0.37
N LEU A 78 11.76 15.88 -1.07
CA LEU A 78 12.11 16.94 -2.02
C LEU A 78 12.83 18.11 -1.33
N TYR A 79 12.37 18.50 -0.14
CA TYR A 79 13.04 19.54 0.66
C TYR A 79 14.46 19.10 1.06
N LEU A 80 14.65 17.84 1.46
CA LEU A 80 15.98 17.30 1.77
C LEU A 80 16.87 17.25 0.53
N ALA A 81 16.34 16.84 -0.63
CA ALA A 81 17.07 16.83 -1.91
C ALA A 81 17.56 18.22 -2.33
N TYR A 82 16.78 19.26 -2.02
CA TYR A 82 17.17 20.65 -2.27
C TYR A 82 18.33 21.08 -1.36
N ASN A 83 18.24 20.78 -0.05
CA ASN A 83 19.18 21.27 0.96
C ASN A 83 20.44 20.40 1.16
N VAL A 84 20.47 19.17 0.63
CA VAL A 84 21.59 18.23 0.80
C VAL A 84 22.05 17.76 -0.60
N PRO A 85 22.92 18.53 -1.29
CA PRO A 85 23.35 18.22 -2.65
C PRO A 85 23.99 16.83 -2.79
N ASP A 86 24.81 16.42 -1.82
CA ASP A 86 25.56 15.15 -1.87
C ASP A 86 24.65 13.91 -1.83
N ALA A 87 23.53 13.99 -1.11
CA ALA A 87 22.54 12.91 -1.01
C ALA A 87 21.30 13.14 -1.89
N ARG A 88 21.31 14.20 -2.73
CA ARG A 88 20.18 14.59 -3.57
C ARG A 88 19.62 13.45 -4.43
N PRO A 89 20.44 12.64 -5.14
CA PRO A 89 19.91 11.59 -6.00
C PRO A 89 19.03 10.59 -5.23
N LEU A 90 19.47 10.18 -4.04
CA LEU A 90 18.73 9.23 -3.19
C LEU A 90 17.45 9.84 -2.63
N TYR A 91 17.48 11.11 -2.20
CA TYR A 91 16.26 11.80 -1.77
C TYR A 91 15.25 12.02 -2.92
N LEU A 92 15.72 12.27 -4.15
CA LEU A 92 14.84 12.33 -5.31
C LEU A 92 14.22 10.97 -5.64
N VAL A 93 15.01 9.89 -5.59
CA VAL A 93 14.47 8.52 -5.72
C VAL A 93 13.41 8.26 -4.66
N ALA A 94 13.67 8.63 -3.41
CA ALA A 94 12.73 8.45 -2.32
C ALA A 94 11.41 9.22 -2.54
N ALA A 95 11.49 10.47 -2.98
CA ALA A 95 10.32 11.27 -3.31
C ALA A 95 9.54 10.70 -4.51
N CYS A 96 10.22 10.34 -5.59
CA CYS A 96 9.61 9.81 -6.80
C CYS A 96 8.93 8.46 -6.55
N CYS A 97 9.59 7.52 -5.87
CA CYS A 97 9.02 6.22 -5.54
C CYS A 97 7.86 6.32 -4.54
N SER A 98 7.88 7.30 -3.63
CA SER A 98 6.73 7.57 -2.75
C SER A 98 5.54 8.06 -3.56
N MET A 99 5.74 9.06 -4.44
CA MET A 99 4.67 9.66 -5.22
C MET A 99 4.13 8.75 -6.32
N SER A 100 4.96 7.86 -6.89
CA SER A 100 4.60 6.97 -8.01
C SER A 100 3.47 6.00 -7.68
N ILE A 101 3.18 5.75 -6.40
CA ILE A 101 2.05 4.89 -6.02
C ILE A 101 0.70 5.46 -6.49
N VAL A 102 0.58 6.79 -6.62
CA VAL A 102 -0.67 7.44 -7.03
C VAL A 102 -0.98 7.11 -8.49
N PRO A 103 -0.10 7.42 -9.48
CA PRO A 103 -0.35 7.02 -10.86
C PRO A 103 -0.41 5.49 -11.01
N TYR A 104 0.37 4.71 -10.27
CA TYR A 104 0.26 3.24 -10.27
C TYR A 104 -1.13 2.77 -9.84
N THR A 105 -1.69 3.38 -8.79
CA THR A 105 -3.03 3.04 -8.31
C THR A 105 -4.10 3.33 -9.35
N LEU A 106 -4.04 4.53 -9.94
CA LEU A 106 -5.04 4.97 -10.91
C LEU A 106 -4.95 4.19 -12.23
N ALA A 107 -3.74 3.93 -12.72
CA ALA A 107 -3.53 3.27 -14.01
C ALA A 107 -3.61 1.74 -13.94
N VAL A 108 -3.05 1.12 -12.90
CA VAL A 108 -2.87 -0.34 -12.83
C VAL A 108 -3.92 -1.01 -11.95
N MET A 109 -4.22 -0.42 -10.78
CA MET A 109 -5.07 -1.08 -9.78
C MET A 109 -6.55 -0.74 -9.92
N MET A 110 -6.89 0.44 -10.44
CA MET A 110 -8.27 0.92 -10.52
C MET A 110 -9.23 -0.05 -11.25
N PRO A 111 -8.86 -0.70 -12.37
CA PRO A 111 -9.73 -1.66 -13.02
C PRO A 111 -10.09 -2.85 -12.11
N ASN A 112 -9.13 -3.39 -11.38
CA ASN A 112 -9.36 -4.50 -10.46
C ASN A 112 -10.12 -4.07 -9.19
N ILE A 113 -9.85 -2.87 -8.66
CA ILE A 113 -10.63 -2.27 -7.57
C ILE A 113 -12.12 -2.20 -7.96
N LYS A 114 -12.42 -1.70 -9.17
CA LYS A 114 -13.80 -1.61 -9.66
C LYS A 114 -14.46 -2.99 -9.80
N LYS A 115 -13.72 -4.03 -10.21
CA LYS A 115 -14.23 -5.42 -10.28
C LYS A 115 -14.60 -5.98 -8.91
N ILE A 116 -13.82 -5.67 -7.88
CA ILE A 116 -14.14 -6.08 -6.51
C ILE A 116 -15.38 -5.35 -6.00
N GLN A 117 -15.61 -4.11 -6.44
CA GLN A 117 -16.74 -3.26 -6.04
C GLN A 117 -18.06 -3.54 -6.77
N THR A 118 -18.08 -4.41 -7.79
CA THR A 118 -19.33 -4.77 -8.45
C THR A 118 -20.24 -5.52 -7.49
N GLU A 119 -21.55 -5.47 -7.72
CA GLU A 119 -22.52 -6.27 -6.95
C GLU A 119 -22.17 -7.76 -6.98
N ILE A 120 -22.44 -8.45 -5.87
CA ILE A 120 -22.08 -9.86 -5.66
C ILE A 120 -23.29 -10.64 -5.15
N LYS A 121 -23.54 -11.78 -5.81
CA LYS A 121 -24.52 -12.78 -5.39
C LYS A 121 -23.82 -13.87 -4.56
N GLU A 122 -24.55 -14.49 -3.64
CA GLU A 122 -24.02 -15.58 -2.80
C GLU A 122 -24.06 -16.94 -3.54
N ASP A 123 -23.63 -16.95 -4.80
CA ASP A 123 -23.44 -18.16 -5.59
C ASP A 123 -21.95 -18.50 -5.72
N ALA A 124 -21.66 -19.76 -6.07
CA ALA A 124 -20.30 -20.27 -6.08
C ALA A 124 -19.39 -19.53 -7.08
N GLN A 125 -19.93 -19.06 -8.21
CA GLN A 125 -19.14 -18.38 -9.24
C GLN A 125 -18.71 -17.00 -8.76
N ASP A 126 -19.64 -16.23 -8.19
CA ASP A 126 -19.36 -14.89 -7.67
C ASP A 126 -18.41 -14.91 -6.46
N VAL A 127 -18.55 -15.90 -5.58
CA VAL A 127 -17.63 -16.10 -4.44
C VAL A 127 -16.20 -16.36 -4.91
N LEU A 128 -16.03 -17.25 -5.90
CA LEU A 128 -14.71 -17.58 -6.44
C LEU A 128 -14.09 -16.37 -7.16
N ARG A 129 -14.87 -15.69 -8.01
CA ARG A 129 -14.46 -14.46 -8.70
C ARG A 129 -13.97 -13.40 -7.73
N LEU A 130 -14.75 -13.11 -6.68
CA LEU A 130 -14.38 -12.11 -5.66
C LEU A 130 -13.04 -12.44 -5.00
N ARG A 131 -12.85 -13.70 -4.61
CA ARG A 131 -11.61 -14.15 -3.95
C ARG A 131 -10.40 -13.99 -4.87
N ASP A 132 -10.54 -14.32 -6.14
CA ASP A 132 -9.45 -14.19 -7.11
C ASP A 132 -9.17 -12.73 -7.49
N ASP A 133 -10.21 -11.88 -7.56
CA ASP A 133 -10.06 -10.44 -7.71
C ASP A 133 -9.33 -9.82 -6.50
N ILE A 134 -9.66 -10.21 -5.27
CA ILE A 134 -8.97 -9.77 -4.04
C ILE A 134 -7.52 -10.27 -4.01
N LYS A 135 -7.23 -11.52 -4.40
CA LYS A 135 -5.85 -12.02 -4.54
C LYS A 135 -5.06 -11.19 -5.55
N THR A 136 -5.68 -10.86 -6.68
CA THR A 136 -5.07 -10.01 -7.71
C THR A 136 -4.76 -8.63 -7.14
N TRP A 137 -5.70 -8.03 -6.42
CA TRP A 137 -5.49 -6.75 -5.73
C TRP A 137 -4.31 -6.81 -4.75
N THR A 138 -4.23 -7.87 -3.94
CA THR A 138 -3.14 -8.08 -2.97
C THR A 138 -1.78 -8.15 -3.65
N ARG A 139 -1.68 -8.88 -4.78
CA ARG A 139 -0.46 -8.96 -5.58
C ARG A 139 -0.06 -7.59 -6.11
N LEU A 140 -1.02 -6.81 -6.62
CA LEU A 140 -0.75 -5.46 -7.11
C LEU A 140 -0.36 -4.52 -5.96
N ASN A 141 -0.94 -4.69 -4.78
CA ASN A 141 -0.63 -3.90 -3.59
C ASN A 141 0.76 -4.22 -3.02
N TYR A 142 1.28 -5.44 -3.20
CA TYR A 142 2.72 -5.71 -2.97
C TYR A 142 3.62 -4.88 -3.87
N GLY A 143 3.21 -4.61 -5.12
CA GLY A 143 3.92 -3.66 -5.99
C GLY A 143 4.04 -2.26 -5.37
N ARG A 144 2.99 -1.78 -4.67
CA ARG A 144 3.07 -0.54 -3.89
C ARG A 144 4.03 -0.66 -2.72
N ALA A 145 3.96 -1.76 -1.97
CA ALA A 145 4.85 -1.99 -0.84
C ALA A 145 6.33 -1.98 -1.28
N VAL A 146 6.65 -2.54 -2.45
CA VAL A 146 8.01 -2.50 -3.02
C VAL A 146 8.43 -1.06 -3.34
N MET A 147 7.59 -0.28 -4.05
CA MET A 147 7.92 1.13 -4.35
C MET A 147 8.15 1.95 -3.07
N LEU A 148 7.29 1.78 -2.06
CA LEU A 148 7.43 2.46 -0.76
C LEU A 148 8.63 1.95 0.04
N GLY A 149 8.98 0.67 -0.08
CA GLY A 149 10.19 0.09 0.49
C GLY A 149 11.45 0.70 -0.12
N VAL A 150 11.50 0.83 -1.45
CA VAL A 150 12.59 1.55 -2.13
C VAL A 150 12.68 2.99 -1.65
N ALA A 151 11.54 3.67 -1.49
CA ALA A 151 11.54 5.04 -1.00
C ALA A 151 12.10 5.17 0.42
N PHE A 152 11.67 4.29 1.33
CA PHE A 152 12.18 4.23 2.70
C PHE A 152 13.68 3.96 2.74
N LEU A 153 14.14 2.94 2.01
CA LEU A 153 15.55 2.54 1.99
C LEU A 153 16.44 3.63 1.37
N ALA A 154 16.05 4.20 0.24
CA ALA A 154 16.78 5.30 -0.39
C ALA A 154 16.88 6.51 0.56
N GLY A 155 15.77 6.87 1.21
CA GLY A 155 15.76 7.94 2.21
C GLY A 155 16.62 7.65 3.43
N ALA A 156 16.68 6.38 3.88
CA ALA A 156 17.49 5.95 5.01
C ALA A 156 18.99 6.00 4.67
N CYS A 157 19.40 5.43 3.53
CA CYS A 157 20.77 5.54 3.02
C CYS A 157 21.19 7.00 2.90
N ALA A 158 20.37 7.84 2.25
CA ALA A 158 20.63 9.27 2.13
C ALA A 158 20.82 9.97 3.48
N ALA A 159 19.98 9.62 4.47
CA ALA A 159 20.06 10.20 5.79
C ALA A 159 21.35 9.83 6.52
N VAL A 160 21.78 8.57 6.41
CA VAL A 160 23.03 8.06 7.00
C VAL A 160 24.25 8.68 6.32
N ASP A 161 24.29 8.70 4.99
CA ASP A 161 25.45 9.16 4.22
C ASP A 161 25.68 10.68 4.32
N SER A 162 24.64 11.43 4.71
CA SER A 162 24.69 12.89 4.88
C SER A 162 24.60 13.36 6.34
N SER A 163 24.88 12.47 7.30
CA SER A 163 24.84 12.78 8.74
C SER A 163 26.15 13.36 9.28
#